data_AF-A0A925Z332-F1
#
_entry.id   AF-A0A925Z332-F1
#
_cell.length_a   1.000
_cell.length_b   1.000
_cell.length_c   1.000
_cell.angle_alpha   90.00
_cell.angle_beta   90.00
_cell.angle_gamma   90.00
#
_symmetry.space_group_name_H-M   'P 1'
#
loop_
_entity.id
_entity.type
_entity.pdbx_description
1 polymer ?
#
loop_
_entity_poly.entity_id
_entity_poly.type
_entity_poly.pdbx_seq_one_letter_code
_entity_poly.pdbx_strand_id
1 'polypeptide(L)'
;GAVYKRIRKDASGHKQQRAEVRFDDVAGCLRTPGGGSSRQTILMVEKGKVRSRLLSAREAARLMGLSDQYKLPPRYNDAYHLVGDGVCAPVVTHIAQQILALILKVREPRLALAQL
;
A
#
# COMPACT_ATOMS: atom_id res chain seq x y z
N GLY A 1 2.95 -1.94 16.07
CA GLY A 1 1.56 -1.80 15.61
C GLY A 1 1.45 -0.71 14.56
N ALA A 2 0.58 -0.90 13.57
CA ALA A 2 0.25 0.12 12.58
C ALA A 2 -0.90 1.00 13.08
N VAL A 3 -0.86 2.29 12.75
CA VAL A 3 -1.88 3.26 13.12
C VAL A 3 -2.40 3.96 11.87
N TYR A 4 -3.71 3.88 11.66
CA TYR A 4 -4.39 4.55 10.56
C TYR A 4 -5.52 5.43 11.09
N LYS A 5 -5.87 6.47 10.34
CA LYS A 5 -6.91 7.43 10.71
C LYS A 5 -8.16 7.24 9.87
N ARG A 6 -9.31 7.13 10.53
CA ARG A 6 -10.62 7.04 9.88
C ARG A 6 -11.64 7.94 10.56
N ILE A 7 -12.58 8.44 9.78
CA ILE A 7 -13.74 9.13 10.32
C ILE A 7 -14.70 8.07 10.88
N ARG A 8 -15.14 8.28 12.12
CA ARG A 8 -16.16 7.49 12.82
C ARG A 8 -17.24 8.43 13.34
N LYS A 9 -18.45 7.92 13.53
CA LYS A 9 -19.46 8.61 14.33
C LYS A 9 -19.19 8.34 15.80
N ASP A 10 -19.28 9.36 16.65
CA ASP A 10 -19.29 9.17 18.10
C ASP A 10 -20.68 8.78 18.61
N ALA A 11 -20.81 8.62 19.93
CA ALA A 11 -22.08 8.25 20.57
C ALA A 11 -23.19 9.29 20.36
N SER A 12 -22.84 10.55 20.08
CA SER A 12 -23.78 11.62 19.73
C SER A 12 -24.06 11.72 18.23
N GLY A 13 -23.48 10.85 17.41
CA GLY A 13 -23.64 10.82 15.96
C GLY A 13 -22.72 11.78 15.18
N HIS A 14 -21.89 12.57 15.87
CA HIS A 14 -20.98 13.52 15.21
C HIS A 14 -19.78 12.79 14.57
N LYS A 15 -19.36 13.27 13.39
CA LYS A 15 -18.18 12.75 12.70
C LYS A 15 -16.91 13.21 13.41
N GLN A 16 -16.09 12.27 13.86
CA GLN A 16 -14.80 12.54 14.47
C GLN A 16 -13.73 11.63 13.87
N GLN A 17 -12.52 12.17 13.70
CA GLN A 17 -11.38 11.36 13.28
C GLN A 17 -10.90 10.51 14.47
N ARG A 18 -10.76 9.21 14.25
CA ARG A 18 -10.18 8.26 15.20
C ARG A 18 -8.87 7.73 14.64
N ALA A 19 -7.84 7.69 15.49
CA ALA A 19 -6.62 6.93 15.24
C ALA A 19 -6.86 5.52 15.77
N GLU A 20 -6.91 4.56 14.87
CA GLU A 20 -7.09 3.15 15.19
C GLU A 20 -5.72 2.47 15.12
N VAL A 21 -5.37 1.76 16.20
CA VAL A 21 -4.11 1.03 16.33
C VAL A 21 -4.39 -0.45 16.12
N ARG A 22 -3.52 -1.13 15.39
CA ARG A 22 -3.56 -2.57 15.21
C ARG A 22 -2.19 -3.20 15.42
N PHE A 23 -2.20 -4.39 16.02
CA PHE A 23 -1.03 -5.23 16.32
C PHE A 23 -1.16 -6.62 15.68
N ASP A 24 -1.96 -6.72 14.63
CA ASP A 24 -2.19 -7.92 13.81
C ASP A 24 -1.18 -8.04 12.64
N ASP A 25 -0.06 -7.29 12.71
CA ASP A 25 0.98 -7.17 11.69
C ASP A 25 0.49 -6.71 10.30
N VAL A 26 -0.72 -6.14 10.22
CA VAL A 26 -1.27 -5.58 8.98
C VAL A 26 -1.13 -4.07 8.96
N ALA A 27 -0.68 -3.50 7.84
CA ALA A 27 -0.69 -2.04 7.66
C ALA A 27 -2.09 -1.54 7.25
N GLY A 28 -2.40 -0.28 7.54
CA GLY A 28 -3.51 0.38 6.85
C GLY A 28 -3.20 0.57 5.36
N CYS A 29 -4.24 0.72 4.54
CA CYS A 29 -4.06 1.01 3.11
C CYS A 29 -3.18 2.26 2.92
N LEU A 30 -2.12 2.14 2.12
CA LEU A 30 -1.32 3.27 1.67
C LEU A 30 -2.15 4.14 0.75
N ARG A 31 -1.95 5.44 0.80
CA ARG A 31 -2.72 6.41 0.03
C ARG A 31 -1.79 7.49 -0.48
N THR A 32 -2.13 8.02 -1.65
CA THR A 32 -1.54 9.25 -2.16
C THR A 32 -1.65 10.36 -1.10
N PRO A 33 -0.53 11.03 -0.76
CA PRO A 33 -0.49 11.97 0.34
C PRO A 33 -1.26 13.25 -0.02
N GLY A 34 -2.42 13.47 0.60
CA GLY A 34 -3.21 14.70 0.47
C GLY A 34 -3.39 15.47 1.78
N GLY A 35 -2.95 14.90 2.90
CA GLY A 35 -3.11 15.51 4.22
C GLY A 35 -2.62 14.59 5.35
N GLY A 36 -2.75 15.03 6.61
CA GLY A 36 -2.24 14.25 7.75
C GLY A 36 -2.80 12.83 7.83
N SER A 37 -4.07 12.61 7.47
CA SER A 37 -4.76 11.31 7.54
C SER A 37 -4.25 10.26 6.55
N SER A 38 -3.67 10.70 5.43
CA SER A 38 -3.11 9.83 4.38
C SER A 38 -1.75 9.24 4.74
N ARG A 39 -1.10 9.77 5.79
CA ARG A 39 0.20 9.27 6.25
C ARG A 39 0.01 8.17 7.29
N GLN A 40 0.66 7.04 7.07
CA GLN A 40 0.68 5.92 8.00
C GLN A 40 1.66 6.19 9.14
N THR A 41 1.27 5.80 10.34
CA THR A 41 2.10 5.91 11.55
C THR A 41 2.38 4.52 12.08
N ILE A 42 3.60 4.27 12.52
CA ILE A 42 3.96 3.09 13.30
C ILE A 42 3.98 3.48 14.78
N LEU A 43 3.42 2.62 15.62
CA LEU A 43 3.50 2.66 17.08
C LEU A 43 4.37 1.52 17.57
N MET A 44 5.35 1.85 18.41
CA MET A 44 6.27 0.92 19.07
C MET A 44 6.04 0.99 20.57
N VAL A 45 5.77 -0.15 21.20
CA VAL A 45 5.53 -0.28 22.63
C VAL A 45 6.52 -1.32 23.14
N GLU A 46 7.49 -0.90 23.94
CA GLU A 46 8.56 -1.76 24.45
C GLU A 46 8.94 -1.34 25.88
N LYS A 47 8.99 -2.29 26.82
CA LYS A 47 9.44 -2.07 28.21
C LYS A 47 8.78 -0.84 28.88
N GLY A 48 7.47 -0.71 28.72
CA GLY A 48 6.69 0.41 29.27
C GLY A 48 6.87 1.75 28.56
N LYS A 49 7.68 1.82 27.48
CA LYS A 49 7.87 3.03 26.66
C LYS A 49 7.05 2.95 25.38
N VAL A 50 6.38 4.05 25.04
CA VAL A 50 5.60 4.20 23.81
C VAL A 50 6.27 5.22 22.91
N ARG A 51 6.55 4.84 21.67
CA ARG A 51 7.13 5.70 20.63
C ARG A 51 6.29 5.61 19.37
N SER A 52 6.15 6.70 18.64
CA SER A 52 5.51 6.71 17.34
C SER A 52 6.32 7.50 16.33
N ARG A 53 6.17 7.14 15.06
CA ARG A 53 6.72 7.90 13.94
C ARG A 53 5.93 7.62 12.67
N LEU A 54 6.11 8.47 11.67
CA LEU A 54 5.63 8.15 10.33
C LEU A 54 6.39 6.92 9.78
N LEU A 55 5.68 6.14 8.98
CA LEU A 55 6.27 5.09 8.17
C LEU A 55 7.24 5.74 7.17
N SER A 56 8.45 5.21 7.03
CA SER A 56 9.43 5.76 6.09
C SER A 56 9.04 5.44 4.64
N ALA A 57 9.58 6.19 3.68
CA ALA A 57 9.37 5.92 2.26
C ALA A 57 9.79 4.49 1.86
N ARG A 58 10.90 3.98 2.43
CA ARG A 58 11.37 2.61 2.18
C ARG A 58 10.44 1.56 2.77
N GLU A 59 9.94 1.76 3.99
CA GLU A 59 8.98 0.82 4.58
C GLU A 59 7.66 0.80 3.80
N ALA A 60 7.18 1.96 3.33
CA ALA A 60 6.02 2.04 2.45
C ALA A 60 6.24 1.29 1.13
N ALA A 61 7.42 1.43 0.50
CA ALA A 61 7.78 0.67 -0.69
C ALA A 61 7.81 -0.84 -0.44
N ARG A 62 8.33 -1.29 0.71
CA ARG A 62 8.34 -2.71 1.10
C ARG A 62 6.91 -3.26 1.27
N LEU A 63 5.99 -2.48 1.83
CA LEU A 63 4.57 -2.88 1.91
C LEU A 63 3.92 -3.08 0.54
N MET A 64 4.38 -2.34 -0.49
CA MET A 64 3.95 -2.52 -1.89
C MET A 64 4.70 -3.64 -2.62
N GLY A 65 5.58 -4.37 -1.91
CA GLY A 65 6.39 -5.46 -2.44
C GLY A 65 7.54 -4.99 -3.34
N LEU A 66 7.97 -3.74 -3.24
CA LEU A 66 9.11 -3.23 -3.99
C LEU A 66 10.44 -3.66 -3.37
N SER A 67 11.38 -4.06 -4.21
CA SER A 67 12.76 -4.39 -3.79
C SER A 67 13.46 -3.21 -3.12
N ASP A 68 14.39 -3.49 -2.21
CA ASP A 68 15.26 -2.47 -1.59
C ASP A 68 16.15 -1.77 -2.62
N GLN A 69 16.41 -2.40 -3.78
CA GLN A 69 17.14 -1.80 -4.90
C GLN A 69 16.27 -0.85 -5.75
N TYR A 70 14.94 -0.85 -5.58
CA TYR A 70 14.06 0.05 -6.30
C TYR A 70 14.37 1.50 -5.92
N LYS A 71 14.71 2.33 -6.92
CA LYS A 71 15.07 3.73 -6.71
C LYS A 71 13.81 4.54 -6.40
N LEU A 72 13.70 5.02 -5.17
CA LEU A 72 12.62 5.93 -4.77
C LEU A 72 13.04 7.38 -5.02
N PRO A 73 12.08 8.29 -5.27
CA PRO A 73 12.33 9.72 -5.22
C PRO A 73 13.01 10.11 -3.90
N PRO A 74 13.97 11.05 -3.92
CA PRO A 74 14.70 11.45 -2.71
C PRO A 74 13.82 12.22 -1.74
N ARG A 75 12.80 12.92 -2.25
CA ARG A 75 11.85 13.67 -1.44
C ARG A 75 10.79 12.73 -0.87
N TYR A 76 10.56 12.83 0.43
CA TYR A 76 9.63 11.98 1.17
C TYR A 76 8.23 11.97 0.56
N ASN A 77 7.65 13.14 0.25
CA ASN A 77 6.28 13.23 -0.27
C ASN A 77 6.17 12.63 -1.68
N ASP A 78 7.19 12.81 -2.53
CA ASP A 78 7.20 12.27 -3.90
C ASP A 78 7.26 10.74 -3.87
N ALA A 79 8.10 10.18 -3.00
CA ALA A 79 8.15 8.73 -2.80
C ALA A 79 6.83 8.18 -2.24
N TYR A 80 6.21 8.90 -1.31
CA TYR A 80 4.89 8.55 -0.77
C TYR A 80 3.77 8.63 -1.82
N HIS A 81 3.84 9.61 -2.70
CA HIS A 81 2.89 9.74 -3.81
C HIS A 81 3.04 8.56 -4.78
N LEU A 82 4.28 8.21 -5.14
CA LEU A 82 4.55 7.05 -6.00
C LEU A 82 4.01 5.76 -5.41
N VAL A 83 4.31 5.46 -4.15
CA VAL A 83 3.88 4.19 -3.53
C VAL A 83 2.40 4.19 -3.15
N GLY A 84 1.83 5.36 -2.84
CA GLY A 84 0.43 5.50 -2.45
C GLY A 84 -0.55 5.48 -3.63
N ASP A 85 -0.10 5.87 -4.82
CA ASP A 85 -0.85 5.83 -6.08
C ASP A 85 -0.61 4.52 -6.86
N GLY A 86 0.49 3.83 -6.55
CA GLY A 86 0.86 2.57 -7.18
C GLY A 86 0.02 1.36 -6.75
N VAL A 87 0.25 0.25 -7.43
CA VAL A 87 -0.35 -1.06 -7.16
C VAL A 87 0.66 -2.01 -6.53
N CYS A 88 0.20 -2.92 -5.67
CA CYS A 88 1.06 -3.87 -4.98
C CYS A 88 1.69 -4.86 -5.98
N ALA A 89 3.01 -4.83 -6.13
CA ALA A 89 3.72 -5.56 -7.19
C ALA A 89 3.47 -7.08 -7.16
N PRO A 90 3.51 -7.77 -6.00
CA PRO A 90 3.15 -9.20 -5.91
C PRO A 90 1.75 -9.53 -6.43
N VAL A 91 0.77 -8.64 -6.20
CA VAL A 91 -0.61 -8.83 -6.69
C VAL A 91 -0.65 -8.72 -8.22
N VAL A 92 0.04 -7.73 -8.78
CA VAL A 92 0.15 -7.58 -10.24
C VAL A 92 0.83 -8.80 -10.86
N THR A 93 1.93 -9.28 -10.28
CA THR A 93 2.61 -10.50 -10.73
C THR A 93 1.68 -11.71 -10.71
N HIS A 94 0.91 -11.89 -9.64
CA HIS A 94 -0.07 -12.96 -9.55
C HIS A 94 -1.15 -12.87 -10.65
N ILE A 95 -1.74 -11.69 -10.84
CA ILE A 95 -2.75 -11.46 -11.90
C ILE A 95 -2.15 -11.73 -13.29
N ALA A 96 -0.93 -11.27 -13.55
CA ALA A 96 -0.27 -11.48 -14.84
C ALA A 96 -0.08 -12.97 -15.14
N GLN A 97 0.36 -13.75 -14.15
CA GLN A 97 0.61 -15.18 -14.31
C GLN A 97 -0.68 -15.99 -14.44
N GLN A 98 -1.70 -15.67 -13.65
CA GLN A 98 -2.91 -16.49 -13.55
C GLN A 98 -4.00 -16.10 -14.55
N ILE A 99 -3.99 -14.86 -15.05
CA ILE A 99 -5.03 -14.36 -15.94
C ILE A 99 -4.43 -13.98 -17.29
N LEU A 100 -3.50 -13.03 -17.31
CA LEU A 100 -3.02 -12.46 -18.58
C LEU A 100 -2.26 -13.49 -19.42
N ALA A 101 -1.41 -14.31 -18.81
CA ALA A 101 -0.67 -15.36 -19.50
C ALA A 101 -1.61 -16.41 -20.12
N LEU A 102 -2.74 -16.73 -19.47
CA LEU A 102 -3.74 -17.65 -20.03
C LEU A 102 -4.46 -17.04 -21.23
N ILE A 103 -4.88 -15.78 -21.12
CA ILE A 103 -5.56 -15.06 -22.20
C ILE A 103 -4.67 -14.97 -23.44
N LEU A 104 -3.38 -14.65 -23.26
CA LEU A 104 -2.42 -14.57 -24.36
C LEU A 104 -2.23 -15.93 -25.05
N LYS A 105 -2.07 -17.02 -24.28
CA LYS A 105 -1.94 -18.38 -24.82
C LYS A 105 -3.13 -18.81 -25.67
N VAL A 106 -4.36 -18.40 -25.32
CA VAL A 106 -5.57 -18.70 -26.11
C VAL A 106 -5.62 -17.90 -27.40
N ARG A 107 -5.02 -16.70 -27.44
CA ARG A 107 -5.08 -15.80 -28.60
C ARG A 107 -4.03 -16.12 -29.67
N GLU A 108 -2.84 -16.57 -29.28
CA GLU A 108 -1.75 -17.02 -30.18
C GLU A 108 -2.21 -18.02 -31.26
N PRO A 109 -2.94 -19.12 -30.95
CA PRO A 109 -3.39 -20.07 -31.98
C PRO A 109 -4.35 -19.46 -33.01
N ARG A 110 -5.03 -18.35 -32.70
CA ARG A 110 -5.96 -17.69 -33.62
C ARG A 110 -5.27 -16.74 -34.60
N LEU A 111 -4.12 -16.18 -34.23
CA LEU A 111 -3.32 -15.33 -35.11
C LEU A 111 -2.54 -16.16 -36.13
N ALA A 112 -2.05 -17.34 -35.75
CA ALA A 112 -1.37 -18.27 -36.66
C ALA A 112 -2.29 -18.80 -37.78
N LEU A 113 -3.60 -18.93 -37.51
CA LEU A 113 -4.60 -19.34 -38.51
C LEU A 113 -5.12 -18.18 -39.38
N ALA A 114 -4.88 -16.93 -39.00
CA ALA A 114 -5.31 -15.74 -39.76
C ALA A 114 -4.24 -15.22 -40.75
N GLN A 115 -3.10 -15.91 -40.85
CA GLN A 115 -1.98 -15.61 -41.75
C GLN A 115 -1.81 -16.64 -42.89
N LEU A 116 -2.78 -17.54 -43.06
CA LEU A 116 -2.95 -18.44 -44.21
C LEU A 116 -4.16 -17.98 -45.02
#